data_AF-A0AA86IC40-F1
#
_entry.id   AF-A0AA86IC40-F1
#
_cell.length_a   1.000
_cell.length_b   1.000
_cell.length_c   1.000
_cell.angle_alpha   90.00
_cell.angle_beta   90.00
_cell.angle_gamma   90.00
#
_symmetry.space_group_name_H-M   'P 1'
#
loop_
_entity.id
_entity.type
_entity.pdbx_description
1 polymer ?
#
loop_
_entity_poly.entity_id
_entity_poly.type
_entity_poly.pdbx_seq_one_letter_code
_entity_poly.pdbx_strand_id
1 'polypeptide(L)' 'MRVNNSGNLSVTYFQSYFHLVMNTQGMNHKEARNLIFQRFFHHDPMLRGKTTYINFEKASKSLEF' A
#
# COMPACT_ATOMS: atom_id res chain seq x y z
N MET A 1 -7.10 18.84 -2.22
CA MET A 1 -5.70 18.73 -2.65
C MET A 1 -5.54 17.48 -3.51
N ARG A 2 -5.49 17.59 -4.85
CA ARG A 2 -5.24 16.45 -5.74
C ARG A 2 -3.73 16.27 -5.82
N VAL A 3 -3.19 15.29 -5.09
CA VAL A 3 -1.76 14.99 -5.11
C VAL A 3 -1.42 14.40 -6.47
N ASN A 4 -0.98 15.28 -7.37
CA ASN A 4 -0.54 14.97 -8.72
C ASN A 4 0.92 14.49 -8.62
N ASN A 5 1.13 13.24 -8.21
CA ASN A 5 2.44 12.58 -8.22
C ASN A 5 2.38 11.26 -9.00
N SER A 6 1.75 11.31 -10.18
CA SER A 6 1.89 10.28 -11.21
C SER A 6 3.39 10.06 -11.50
N GLY A 7 3.97 8.87 -11.37
CA GLY A 7 3.36 7.61 -11.75
C GLY A 7 3.71 6.38 -10.93
N ASN A 8 4.51 6.44 -9.84
CA ASN A 8 4.79 5.25 -9.03
C ASN A 8 4.91 5.57 -7.54
N LEU A 9 4.06 4.98 -6.70
CA LEU A 9 4.20 5.07 -5.23
C LEU A 9 5.43 4.27 -4.79
N SER A 10 6.26 4.83 -3.91
CA SER A 10 7.48 4.21 -3.42
C SER A 10 7.20 3.14 -2.35
N VAL A 11 8.18 2.26 -2.11
CA VAL A 11 8.13 1.28 -1.00
C VAL A 11 7.97 1.99 0.35
N THR A 12 8.74 3.06 0.58
CA THR A 12 8.71 3.84 1.82
C THR A 12 7.35 4.49 2.08
N TYR A 13 6.68 4.96 1.04
CA TYR A 13 5.32 5.49 1.15
C TYR A 13 4.36 4.41 1.67
N PHE A 14 4.40 3.21 1.07
CA PHE A 14 3.55 2.12 1.51
C PHE A 14 3.88 1.67 2.93
N GLN A 15 5.16 1.62 3.33
CA GLN A 15 5.54 1.30 4.72
C GLN A 15 4.91 2.28 5.71
N SER A 16 5.03 3.59 5.49
CA SER A 16 4.39 4.60 6.33
C SER A 16 2.87 4.47 6.34
N TYR A 17 2.26 4.15 5.19
CA TYR A 17 0.82 3.95 5.10
C TYR A 17 0.34 2.69 5.84
N PHE A 18 1.08 1.59 5.78
CA PHE A 18 0.82 0.39 6.56
C PHE A 18 0.85 0.68 8.05
N HIS A 19 1.92 1.34 8.54
CA HIS A 19 1.99 1.73 9.95
C HIS A 19 0.82 2.61 10.37
N LEU A 20 0.47 3.61 9.56
CA LEU A 20 -0.67 4.47 9.83
C LEU A 20 -1.97 3.66 9.92
N VAL A 21 -2.25 2.79 8.95
CA VAL A 21 -3.46 1.98 8.91
C VAL A 21 -3.54 0.99 10.07
N MET A 22 -2.45 0.28 10.35
CA MET A 22 -2.37 -0.67 11.46
C MET A 22 -2.55 0.04 12.81
N ASN A 23 -1.90 1.18 13.02
CA ASN A 23 -1.99 1.92 14.28
C ASN A 23 -3.36 2.61 14.46
N THR A 24 -3.95 3.15 13.40
CA THR A 24 -5.21 3.90 13.50
C THR A 24 -6.44 3.01 13.58
N GLN A 25 -6.41 1.85 12.93
CA GLN A 25 -7.56 0.94 12.87
C GLN A 25 -7.37 -0.33 13.74
N GLY A 26 -6.21 -0.49 14.40
CA GLY A 26 -5.92 -1.65 15.25
C GLY A 26 -5.92 -2.98 14.50
N MET A 27 -5.66 -2.94 13.19
CA MET A 27 -5.77 -4.11 12.31
C MET A 27 -4.45 -4.84 12.20
N ASN A 28 -4.51 -6.17 12.04
CA ASN A 28 -3.34 -6.98 11.78
C ASN A 28 -2.78 -6.73 10.35
N HIS A 29 -1.55 -7.19 10.10
CA HIS A 29 -0.86 -6.99 8.83
C HIS A 29 -1.69 -7.44 7.61
N LYS A 30 -2.36 -8.59 7.71
CA LYS A 30 -3.15 -9.19 6.62
C LYS A 30 -4.38 -8.35 6.27
N GLU A 31 -5.10 -7.90 7.29
CA GLU A 31 -6.26 -7.00 7.17
C GLU A 31 -5.83 -5.66 6.55
N ALA A 32 -4.74 -5.07 7.06
CA ALA A 32 -4.19 -3.83 6.53
C ALA A 32 -3.78 -4.00 5.06
N ARG A 33 -3.11 -5.09 4.70
CA ARG A 33 -2.72 -5.39 3.32
C ARG A 33 -3.93 -5.44 2.39
N ASN A 34 -5.00 -6.13 2.79
CA ASN A 34 -6.20 -6.25 1.98
C ASN A 34 -6.92 -4.90 1.81
N LEU A 35 -7.03 -4.11 2.88
CA LEU A 35 -7.62 -2.78 2.84
C LEU A 35 -6.82 -1.83 1.94
N ILE A 36 -5.49 -1.83 2.06
CA ILE A 36 -4.61 -0.98 1.25
C ILE A 36 -4.69 -1.42 -0.22
N PHE A 37 -4.71 -2.72 -0.48
CA PHE A 37 -4.90 -3.26 -1.82
C PHE A 37 -6.21 -2.77 -2.44
N GLN A 38 -7.33 -2.89 -1.72
CA GLN A 38 -8.63 -2.40 -2.16
C GLN A 38 -8.63 -0.87 -2.39
N ARG A 39 -8.02 -0.08 -1.50
CA ARG A 39 -8.00 1.40 -1.60
C ARG A 39 -7.17 1.93 -2.77
N PHE A 40 -6.03 1.31 -3.05
CA PHE A 40 -5.09 1.82 -4.06
C PHE A 40 -5.29 1.19 -5.44
N PHE A 41 -5.68 -0.07 -5.47
CA PHE A 41 -5.75 -0.88 -6.67
C PHE A 41 -7.19 -1.21 -7.07
N HIS A 42 -8.19 -0.99 -6.21
CA HIS A 42 -9.59 -1.35 -6.50
C HIS A 42 -9.76 -2.82 -6.95
N HIS A 43 -8.96 -3.72 -6.36
CA HIS A 43 -8.79 -5.12 -6.76
C HIS A 43 -8.08 -5.39 -8.09
N ASP A 44 -7.61 -4.35 -8.79
CA ASP A 44 -6.85 -4.45 -10.02
C ASP A 44 -5.37 -4.00 -9.82
N PRO A 45 -4.43 -4.96 -9.78
CA PRO A 45 -3.01 -4.64 -9.54
C PRO A 45 -2.35 -3.85 -10.69
N MET A 46 -2.99 -3.76 -11.87
CA MET A 46 -2.48 -3.01 -13.02
C MET A 46 -2.97 -1.56 -13.05
N LEU A 47 -4.00 -1.20 -12.27
CA LEU A 47 -4.64 0.12 -12.25
C LEU A 47 -3.67 1.27 -11.92
N ARG A 48 -2.63 1.00 -11.11
CA ARG A 48 -1.58 1.97 -10.74
C ARG A 48 -0.23 1.68 -11.39
N GLY A 49 -0.20 0.72 -12.31
CA GLY A 49 1.02 0.23 -12.95
C GLY A 49 1.78 -0.79 -12.10
N LYS A 50 2.50 -1.70 -12.80
CA LYS A 50 3.24 -2.82 -12.21
C LYS A 50 4.27 -2.38 -11.16
N THR A 51 4.94 -1.25 -11.36
CA THR A 51 5.96 -0.75 -10.42
C THR A 51 5.35 -0.35 -9.08
N THR A 52 4.18 0.29 -9.09
CA THR A 52 3.44 0.62 -7.85
C THR A 52 3.03 -0.63 -7.10
N TYR A 53 2.54 -1.67 -7.80
CA TYR A 53 2.17 -2.94 -7.19
C TYR A 53 3.39 -3.66 -6.59
N ILE A 54 4.51 -3.73 -7.32
CA ILE A 54 5.77 -4.30 -6.79
C ILE A 54 6.22 -3.57 -5.53
N ASN A 55 6.12 -2.24 -5.50
CA ASN A 55 6.52 -1.46 -4.33
C ASN A 55 5.59 -1.71 -3.12
N PHE A 56 4.29 -1.88 -3.37
CA PHE A 56 3.33 -2.29 -2.35
C PHE A 56 3.67 -3.67 -1.78
N GLU A 57 3.96 -4.67 -2.62
CA GLU A 57 4.32 -6.01 -2.17
C GLU A 57 5.63 -6.02 -1.36
N LYS A 58 6.64 -5.27 -1.81
CA LYS A 58 7.91 -5.11 -1.08
C LYS A 58 7.68 -4.50 0.30
N ALA A 59 6.84 -3.47 0.40
CA ALA A 59 6.52 -2.83 1.67
C ALA A 59 5.77 -3.78 2.62
N SER A 60 4.79 -4.53 2.10
CA SER A 60 4.05 -5.53 2.87
C SER A 60 5.00 -6.59 3.44
N LYS A 61 5.84 -7.20 2.59
CA LYS A 61 6.79 -8.23 3.01
C LYS A 61 7.81 -7.75 4.03
N SER A 62 8.22 -6.48 3.96
CA SER A 62 9.14 -5.87 4.93
C SER A 62 8.55 -5.72 6.33
N LEU A 63 7.23 -5.84 6.50
CA LEU A 63 6.50 -5.67 7.76
C LEU A 63 5.97 -7.00 8.31
N GLU A 64 6.22 -8.11 7.61
CA GLU A 64 5.74 -9.46 7.95
C GLU A 64 6.69 -10.21 8.90
N PHE A 65 7.58 -9.48 9.60
CA PHE A 65 8.58 -10.00 10.54
C PHE A 65 8.05 -10.14 11.97
#